data_AF-A0A6N8F5C1-F1
#
_entry.id   AF-A0A6N8F5C1-F1
#
_cell.length_a   1.000
_cell.length_b   1.000
_cell.length_c   1.000
_cell.angle_alpha   90.00
_cell.angle_beta   90.00
_cell.angle_gamma   90.00
#
_symmetry.space_group_name_H-M   'P 1'
#
loop_
_entity.id
_entity.type
_entity.pdbx_description
1 polymer ?
#
loop_
_entity_poly.entity_id
_entity_poly.type
_entity_poly.pdbx_seq_one_letter_code
_entity_poly.pdbx_strand_id
1 'polypeptide(L)'
;MKRIALTNNYSAVTAACILVKADDFWAVNGLNEQDLTVAFNDVDFCLKIKELGRNNVYCAEAELYHHESISRGEDTTPEKQARFAKELNYLQTTWATFIHDDPCYNKNLTLKHENFSLRP
;
A
#
# COMPACT_ATOMS: atom_id res chain seq x y z
N MET A 1 -8.04 -0.23 -20.15
CA MET A 1 -8.57 0.66 -19.09
C MET A 1 -7.44 1.58 -18.64
N LYS A 2 -7.62 2.91 -18.62
CA LYS A 2 -6.55 3.87 -18.29
C LYS A 2 -6.71 4.45 -16.86
N ARG A 3 -6.81 3.60 -15.83
CA ARG A 3 -7.00 4.08 -14.43
C ARG A 3 -5.85 4.98 -13.97
N ILE A 4 -4.63 4.62 -14.33
CA ILE A 4 -3.42 5.39 -13.97
C ILE A 4 -3.27 6.70 -14.75
N ALA A 5 -4.12 6.97 -15.75
CA ALA A 5 -4.05 8.22 -16.49
C ALA A 5 -4.80 9.37 -15.80
N LEU A 6 -5.45 9.11 -14.66
CA LEU A 6 -6.25 10.08 -13.93
C LEU A 6 -5.94 10.04 -12.45
N THR A 7 -5.88 11.22 -11.84
CA THR A 7 -5.78 11.36 -10.39
C THR A 7 -6.99 10.74 -9.70
N ASN A 8 -6.76 9.90 -8.71
CA ASN A 8 -7.81 9.16 -8.02
C ASN A 8 -7.44 8.81 -6.58
N ASN A 9 -8.46 8.54 -5.78
CA ASN A 9 -8.30 8.03 -4.43
C ASN A 9 -8.03 6.53 -4.46
N TYR A 10 -7.07 6.12 -3.65
CA TYR A 10 -6.77 4.71 -3.37
C TYR A 10 -6.73 4.52 -1.86
N SER A 11 -6.88 3.27 -1.40
CA SER A 11 -6.73 2.98 0.04
C SER A 11 -5.26 3.01 0.44
N ALA A 12 -4.35 2.65 -0.47
CA ALA A 12 -2.92 2.82 -0.30
C ALA A 12 -2.23 3.16 -1.63
N VAL A 13 -1.09 3.85 -1.53
CA VAL A 13 -0.17 4.15 -2.64
C VAL A 13 1.25 3.72 -2.24
N THR A 14 2.12 3.50 -3.22
CA THR A 14 3.51 3.11 -2.95
C THR A 14 4.30 4.22 -2.26
N ALA A 15 5.11 3.86 -1.27
CA ALA A 15 6.02 4.80 -0.61
C ALA A 15 7.31 5.12 -1.38
N ALA A 16 7.40 4.78 -2.68
CA ALA A 16 8.50 5.25 -3.52
C ALA A 16 8.59 6.80 -3.51
N CYS A 17 7.45 7.48 -3.46
CA CYS A 17 7.37 8.90 -3.17
C CYS A 17 5.99 9.24 -2.58
N ILE A 18 5.95 9.77 -1.37
CA ILE A 18 4.74 10.25 -0.69
C ILE A 18 5.00 11.65 -0.15
N LEU A 19 4.02 12.54 -0.34
CA LEU A 19 3.95 13.82 0.36
C LEU A 19 2.79 13.75 1.36
N VAL A 20 3.08 14.12 2.61
CA VAL A 20 2.11 14.10 3.70
C VAL A 20 2.33 15.32 4.60
N LYS A 21 1.26 15.80 5.25
CA LYS A 21 1.40 16.84 6.28
C LYS A 21 2.20 16.29 7.46
N ALA A 22 3.11 17.10 8.00
CA ALA A 22 3.91 16.71 9.16
C ALA A 22 3.04 16.27 10.34
N ASP A 23 1.98 17.03 10.63
CA ASP A 23 1.07 16.71 11.73
C ASP A 23 0.36 15.36 11.54
N ASP A 24 -0.09 15.04 10.32
CA ASP A 24 -0.74 13.76 10.04
C ASP A 24 0.29 12.59 10.12
N PHE A 25 1.54 12.80 9.71
CA PHE A 25 2.62 11.80 9.85
C PHE A 25 2.89 11.46 11.33
N TRP A 26 3.02 12.49 12.18
CA TRP A 26 3.26 12.29 13.61
C TRP A 26 2.03 11.76 14.34
N ALA A 27 0.82 12.13 13.92
CA ALA A 27 -0.42 11.64 14.50
C ALA A 27 -0.59 10.12 14.36
N VAL A 28 -0.01 9.51 13.30
CA VAL A 28 -0.02 8.05 13.09
C VAL A 28 1.25 7.35 13.55
N ASN A 29 2.15 8.08 14.22
CA ASN A 29 3.47 7.60 14.66
C ASN A 29 4.36 7.11 13.51
N GLY A 30 4.27 7.75 12.33
CA GLY A 30 5.12 7.45 11.17
C GLY A 30 4.96 6.04 10.59
N LEU A 31 6.04 5.54 9.98
CA LEU A 31 6.11 4.19 9.41
C LEU A 31 6.37 3.14 10.51
N ASN A 32 5.76 1.96 10.37
CA ASN A 32 5.99 0.86 11.32
C ASN A 32 7.31 0.12 11.03
N GLU A 33 8.42 0.70 11.45
CA GLU A 33 9.75 0.09 11.30
C GLU A 33 9.97 -1.16 12.18
N GLN A 34 9.11 -1.41 13.17
CA GLN A 34 9.26 -2.54 14.09
C GLN A 34 8.69 -3.84 13.52
N ASP A 35 7.50 -3.78 12.92
CA ASP A 35 6.84 -4.96 12.35
C ASP A 35 6.91 -5.03 10.83
N LEU A 36 7.12 -3.90 10.13
CA LEU A 36 7.09 -3.76 8.66
C LEU A 36 8.37 -3.13 8.13
N THR A 37 9.51 -3.75 8.45
CA THR A 37 10.84 -3.26 8.07
C THR A 37 11.06 -3.10 6.57
N VAL A 38 10.47 -3.97 5.73
CA VAL A 38 10.74 -3.99 4.29
C VAL A 38 9.47 -3.97 3.46
N ALA A 39 8.54 -4.89 3.71
CA ALA A 39 7.29 -4.97 2.95
C ALA A 39 6.14 -4.30 3.68
N PHE A 40 5.20 -3.76 2.90
CA PHE A 40 3.88 -3.30 3.34
C PHE A 40 3.83 -2.12 4.32
N ASN A 41 4.96 -1.51 4.69
CA ASN A 41 4.96 -0.29 5.53
C ASN A 41 4.16 0.86 4.90
N ASP A 42 4.15 0.94 3.58
CA ASP A 42 3.43 1.93 2.80
C ASP A 42 1.92 1.71 2.87
N VAL A 43 1.49 0.45 2.78
CA VAL A 43 0.08 0.05 2.96
C VAL A 43 -0.39 0.38 4.37
N ASP A 44 0.33 -0.07 5.40
CA ASP A 44 0.00 0.22 6.80
C ASP A 44 -0.10 1.73 7.07
N PHE A 45 0.90 2.49 6.62
CA PHE A 45 0.91 3.95 6.78
C PHE A 45 -0.28 4.61 6.11
N CYS A 46 -0.57 4.25 4.85
CA CYS A 46 -1.70 4.80 4.13
C CYS A 46 -3.04 4.49 4.82
N LEU A 47 -3.20 3.29 5.37
CA LEU A 47 -4.43 2.92 6.07
C LEU A 47 -4.57 3.64 7.42
N LYS A 48 -3.49 3.86 8.17
CA LYS A 48 -3.52 4.74 9.36
C LYS A 48 -3.93 6.18 9.01
N ILE A 49 -3.37 6.72 7.92
CA ILE A 49 -3.76 8.05 7.42
C ILE A 49 -5.24 8.07 7.02
N LYS A 50 -5.74 6.98 6.44
CA LYS A 50 -7.16 6.82 6.09
C LYS A 50 -8.06 6.82 7.33
N GLU A 51 -7.63 6.20 8.43
CA GLU A 51 -8.35 6.21 9.72
C GLU A 51 -8.43 7.61 10.35
N LEU A 52 -7.49 8.51 10.05
CA LEU A 52 -7.60 9.94 10.38
C LEU A 52 -8.65 10.70 9.53
N GLY A 53 -9.38 10.00 8.65
CA GLY A 53 -10.34 10.59 7.73
C GLY A 53 -9.69 11.35 6.56
N ARG A 54 -8.43 11.06 6.24
CA ARG A 54 -7.72 11.64 5.08
C ARG A 54 -7.87 10.74 3.85
N ASN A 55 -7.52 11.28 2.69
CA ASN A 55 -7.49 10.51 1.43
C ASN A 55 -6.05 10.28 1.00
N ASN A 56 -5.75 9.05 0.56
CA ASN A 56 -4.53 8.75 -0.17
C ASN A 56 -4.82 8.95 -1.66
N VAL A 57 -4.11 9.90 -2.28
CA VAL A 57 -4.35 10.33 -3.66
C VAL A 57 -3.17 9.89 -4.52
N TYR A 58 -3.46 9.10 -5.55
CA TYR A 58 -2.53 8.92 -6.66
C TYR A 58 -2.62 10.16 -7.56
N CYS A 59 -1.50 10.87 -7.74
CA CYS A 59 -1.40 12.07 -8.55
C CYS A 59 -0.85 11.70 -9.94
N ALA A 60 -1.72 11.65 -10.95
CA ALA A 60 -1.35 11.25 -12.32
C ALA A 60 -0.46 12.27 -13.02
N GLU A 61 -0.49 13.53 -12.58
CA GLU A 61 0.32 14.62 -13.11
C GLU A 61 1.76 14.61 -12.59
N ALA A 62 2.04 13.85 -11.53
CA ALA A 62 3.38 13.73 -10.95
C ALA A 62 4.11 12.50 -11.50
N GLU A 63 5.06 12.73 -12.41
CA GLU A 63 5.88 11.67 -13.01
C GLU A 63 7.27 11.63 -12.37
N LEU A 64 7.62 10.48 -11.80
CA LEU A 64 8.90 10.24 -11.14
C LEU A 64 9.51 8.91 -11.61
N TYR A 65 10.83 8.86 -11.68
CA TYR A 65 11.56 7.62 -11.95
C TYR A 65 11.96 6.94 -10.65
N HIS A 66 11.51 5.70 -10.48
CA HIS A 66 11.94 4.83 -9.38
C HIS A 66 12.69 3.62 -9.95
N HIS A 67 13.97 3.51 -9.59
CA HIS A 67 14.79 2.38 -9.96
C HIS A 67 14.59 1.23 -8.97
N GLU A 68 13.51 0.48 -9.18
CA GLU A 68 13.02 -0.51 -8.24
C GLU A 68 14.05 -1.60 -7.89
N SER A 69 14.10 -1.97 -6.61
CA SER A 69 14.83 -3.13 -6.08
C SER A 69 16.35 -3.18 -6.30
N ILE A 70 16.98 -2.11 -6.81
CA ILE A 70 18.43 -2.08 -7.07
C ILE A 70 19.26 -2.35 -5.80
N SER A 71 18.88 -1.77 -4.66
CA SER A 71 19.59 -1.95 -3.39
C SER A 71 19.12 -3.16 -2.58
N ARG A 72 17.88 -3.63 -2.80
CA ARG A 72 17.22 -4.70 -2.02
C ARG A 72 17.57 -6.10 -2.52
N GLY A 73 17.73 -6.27 -3.84
CA GLY A 73 17.79 -7.57 -4.50
C GLY A 73 16.50 -8.38 -4.33
N GLU A 74 16.52 -9.66 -4.70
CA GLU A 74 15.36 -10.54 -4.54
C GLU A 74 15.22 -11.09 -3.11
N ASP A 75 13.98 -11.40 -2.72
CA ASP A 75 13.63 -12.03 -1.44
C ASP A 75 13.72 -13.56 -1.51
N THR A 76 14.90 -14.07 -1.90
CA THR A 76 15.13 -15.50 -2.15
C THR A 76 15.80 -16.26 -1.01
N THR A 77 16.34 -15.57 0.00
CA THR A 77 16.96 -16.25 1.14
C THR A 77 15.92 -16.66 2.18
N PRO A 78 16.15 -17.74 2.96
CA PRO A 78 15.23 -18.18 4.00
C PRO A 78 14.88 -17.09 5.02
N GLU A 79 15.83 -16.24 5.37
CA GLU A 79 15.64 -15.13 6.32
C GLU A 79 14.72 -14.05 5.73
N LYS A 80 14.90 -13.70 4.45
CA LYS A 80 14.05 -12.73 3.76
C LYS A 80 12.62 -13.26 3.60
N GLN A 81 12.46 -14.56 3.31
CA GLN A 81 11.15 -15.22 3.24
C GLN A 81 10.46 -15.25 4.61
N ALA A 82 11.18 -15.59 5.68
CA ALA A 82 10.63 -15.60 7.04
C ALA A 82 10.20 -14.19 7.49
N ARG A 83 10.99 -13.15 7.17
CA ARG A 83 10.63 -11.75 7.39
C ARG A 83 9.35 -11.40 6.62
N PHE A 84 9.31 -11.67 5.31
CA PHE A 84 8.14 -11.38 4.48
C PHE A 84 6.87 -12.06 5.02
N ALA A 85 6.97 -13.32 5.45
CA ALA A 85 5.84 -14.04 6.05
C ALA A 85 5.35 -13.38 7.34
N LYS A 86 6.26 -12.90 8.21
CA LYS A 86 5.91 -12.14 9.41
C LYS A 86 5.21 -10.82 9.06
N GLU A 87 5.77 -10.06 8.13
CA GLU A 87 5.23 -8.76 7.66
C GLU A 87 3.84 -8.93 7.01
N LEU A 88 3.68 -9.97 6.18
CA LEU A 88 2.41 -10.32 5.56
C LEU A 88 1.36 -10.71 6.61
N ASN A 89 1.74 -11.54 7.60
CA ASN A 89 0.84 -11.92 8.68
C ASN A 89 0.37 -10.69 9.46
N TYR A 90 1.27 -9.78 9.82
CA TYR A 90 0.91 -8.51 10.47
C TYR A 90 -0.15 -7.75 9.65
N LEU A 91 0.11 -7.55 8.35
CA LEU A 91 -0.80 -6.81 7.48
C LEU A 91 -2.18 -7.48 7.41
N GLN A 92 -2.21 -8.80 7.20
CA GLN A 92 -3.44 -9.57 7.10
C GLN A 92 -4.24 -9.57 8.40
N THR A 93 -3.59 -9.61 9.57
CA THR A 93 -4.29 -9.57 10.85
C THR A 93 -4.78 -8.18 11.21
N THR A 94 -3.95 -7.16 11.02
CA THR A 94 -4.23 -5.79 11.46
C THR A 94 -5.25 -5.11 10.55
N TRP A 95 -5.16 -5.35 9.23
CA TRP A 95 -5.96 -4.65 8.22
C TRP A 95 -6.96 -5.57 7.52
N ALA A 96 -7.35 -6.68 8.15
CA ALA A 96 -8.29 -7.67 7.60
C ALA A 96 -9.57 -7.04 7.02
N THR A 97 -10.14 -6.06 7.72
CA THR A 97 -11.36 -5.36 7.31
C THR A 97 -11.17 -4.63 5.98
N PHE A 98 -10.08 -3.87 5.83
CA PHE A 98 -9.76 -3.15 4.59
C PHE A 98 -9.40 -4.10 3.44
N ILE A 99 -8.70 -5.20 3.74
CA ILE A 99 -8.35 -6.21 2.73
C ILE A 99 -9.62 -6.90 2.20
N HIS A 100 -10.60 -7.14 3.06
CA HIS A 100 -11.85 -7.77 2.67
C HIS A 100 -12.81 -6.81 1.95
N ASP A 101 -12.87 -5.55 2.37
CA ASP A 101 -13.81 -4.55 1.83
C ASP A 101 -13.10 -3.20 1.60
N ASP A 102 -12.20 -3.17 0.62
CA ASP A 102 -11.46 -1.95 0.24
C ASP A 102 -12.44 -0.89 -0.31
N PRO A 103 -12.61 0.27 0.35
CA PRO A 103 -13.55 1.30 -0.07
C PRO A 103 -13.20 1.95 -1.42
N CYS A 104 -11.96 1.80 -1.89
CA CYS A 104 -11.47 2.32 -3.17
C CYS A 104 -11.48 1.26 -4.28
N TYR A 105 -11.86 0.01 -3.97
CA TYR A 105 -12.01 -1.06 -4.94
C TYR A 105 -13.48 -1.37 -5.20
N ASN A 106 -13.86 -1.51 -6.48
CA ASN A 106 -15.24 -1.84 -6.82
C ASN A 106 -15.48 -3.34 -6.54
N LYS A 107 -16.37 -3.64 -5.60
CA LYS A 107 -16.74 -5.01 -5.18
C LYS A 107 -17.25 -5.94 -6.31
N ASN A 108 -17.66 -5.37 -7.44
CA ASN A 108 -18.09 -6.11 -8.62
C ASN A 108 -16.92 -6.52 -9.53
N LEU A 109 -15.69 -6.13 -9.22
CA LEU A 109 -14.48 -6.50 -9.95
C LEU A 109 -13.77 -7.68 -9.28
N THR A 110 -13.05 -8.46 -10.07
CA THR A 110 -12.29 -9.62 -9.57
C THR A 110 -11.15 -9.20 -8.66
N LEU A 111 -10.86 -10.01 -7.62
CA LEU A 111 -9.63 -9.92 -6.81
C LEU A 111 -8.58 -10.97 -7.24
N LYS A 112 -8.89 -11.80 -8.25
CA LYS A 112 -8.02 -12.88 -8.72
C LYS A 112 -7.12 -12.49 -9.89
N HIS A 113 -7.50 -11.45 -10.64
CA HIS A 113 -6.78 -11.01 -11.83
C HIS A 113 -6.66 -9.48 -11.82
N GLU A 114 -5.51 -8.98 -12.28
CA GLU A 114 -5.21 -7.54 -12.34
C GLU A 114 -5.79 -6.86 -13.59
N ASN A 115 -6.85 -7.42 -14.16
CA ASN A 115 -7.46 -6.94 -15.41
C ASN A 115 -8.79 -6.22 -15.20
N PHE A 116 -9.24 -6.06 -13.95
CA PHE A 116 -10.52 -5.44 -13.60
C PHE A 116 -11.72 -6.09 -14.31
N SER A 117 -11.67 -7.40 -14.59
CA SER A 117 -12.85 -8.12 -15.08
C SER A 117 -13.93 -8.17 -13.99
N LEU A 118 -15.16 -8.46 -14.38
CA LEU A 118 -16.23 -8.68 -13.41
C LEU A 118 -15.89 -9.88 -12.51
N ARG A 119 -16.35 -9.79 -11.26
CA ARG A 119 -16.26 -10.88 -10.28
C ARG A 119 -17.14 -12.05 -10.77
N PRO A 120 -16.62 -13.30 -10.80
CA PRO A 120 -17.40 -14.49 -11.11
C PRO A 120 -18.54 -14.73 -10.13
#